data_AF-A0A1U6IK18-F1
#
_entry.id   AF-A0A1U6IK18-F1
#
_cell.length_a   1.000
_cell.length_b   1.000
_cell.length_c   1.000
_cell.angle_alpha   90.00
_cell.angle_beta   90.00
_cell.angle_gamma   90.00
#
_symmetry.space_group_name_H-M   'P 1'
#
loop_
_entity.id
_entity.type
_entity.pdbx_description
1 polymer ?
#
loop_
_entity_poly.entity_id
_entity_poly.type
_entity_poly.pdbx_seq_one_letter_code
_entity_poly.pdbx_strand_id
1 'polypeptide(L)'
;MNLSGNLGPSPRSLEVEDLESFDRMLAAGAVHLQGWHAQSLDLRGRASALAGLDVEGAIFLGCTFDEGMEDALRNRGALIFPRLTGVPFNPYRSTLYSPGELYDGLADAPYEELPDARIYQWSIQPGQRHRVDATLASALHDHAIGDALDELTHSHPWSGQPMVGVMGGHAAQRGSADYAQAAMLGRLLARNGYSVATGGGPGAMEAANVGAYLSQADDDGLQAALDMLAAVPGFRPSVSAWARAAAAVVERFPGGTPSLGIPTWFYGHEPPNCFATHIAKYFANAIREAILLELCQGGIVFLPGAAGTVQEIFQDACENYYGAPEKVTPMVLVGRHHWEHQYPAWPMLRSLAADRPMADRIFLVDSVEEAVTVLLR
;
A
#
# COMPACT_ATOMS: atom_id res chain seq x y z
N MET A 1 -35.23 -22.98 24.65
CA MET A 1 -33.87 -22.76 25.19
C MET A 1 -33.33 -21.51 24.56
N ASN A 2 -33.01 -20.50 25.36
CA ASN A 2 -32.43 -19.25 24.89
C ASN A 2 -30.98 -19.56 24.49
N LEU A 3 -30.66 -19.48 23.20
CA LEU A 3 -29.27 -19.57 22.67
C LEU A 3 -28.56 -18.21 22.80
N SER A 4 -28.83 -17.45 23.86
CA SER A 4 -27.97 -16.32 24.24
C SER A 4 -26.81 -16.90 25.02
N GLY A 5 -25.86 -17.50 24.29
CA GLY A 5 -24.54 -17.81 24.81
C GLY A 5 -23.93 -16.54 25.40
N ASN A 6 -23.23 -16.69 26.54
CA ASN A 6 -22.50 -15.61 27.18
C ASN A 6 -21.76 -14.78 26.13
N LEU A 7 -22.02 -13.46 26.11
CA LEU A 7 -21.16 -12.47 25.47
C LEU A 7 -19.87 -12.34 26.28
N GLY A 8 -19.13 -13.44 26.39
CA GLY A 8 -17.74 -13.40 26.83
C GLY A 8 -16.91 -12.65 25.78
N PRO A 9 -15.82 -12.00 26.16
CA PRO A 9 -14.87 -11.47 25.19
C PRO A 9 -14.48 -12.60 24.22
N SER A 10 -14.45 -12.28 22.92
CA SER A 10 -13.96 -13.21 21.90
C SER A 10 -12.65 -13.84 22.37
N PRO A 11 -12.44 -15.16 22.22
CA PRO A 11 -11.10 -15.72 22.41
C PRO A 11 -10.12 -14.92 21.55
N ARG A 12 -8.92 -14.63 22.07
CA ARG A 12 -7.85 -14.01 21.29
C ARG A 12 -7.58 -14.94 20.11
N SER A 13 -7.84 -14.47 18.88
CA SER A 13 -7.47 -15.21 17.69
C SER A 13 -5.95 -15.19 17.52
N LEU A 14 -5.44 -16.16 16.78
CA LEU A 14 -4.04 -16.29 16.43
C LEU A 14 -3.95 -16.39 14.91
N GLU A 15 -3.34 -15.41 14.28
CA GLU A 15 -3.05 -15.42 12.86
C GLU A 15 -1.78 -16.25 12.62
N VAL A 16 -1.82 -17.14 11.62
CA VAL A 16 -0.71 -18.01 11.21
C VAL A 16 -0.51 -17.90 9.70
N GLU A 17 0.55 -17.18 9.33
CA GLU A 17 0.74 -16.67 7.98
C GLU A 17 1.94 -17.26 7.25
N ASP A 18 2.78 -17.99 7.98
CA ASP A 18 3.92 -18.70 7.43
C ASP A 18 4.07 -20.12 8.03
N LEU A 19 4.72 -21.00 7.27
CA LEU A 19 4.90 -22.39 7.66
C LEU A 19 5.86 -22.57 8.83
N GLU A 20 6.83 -21.69 9.01
CA GLU A 20 7.79 -21.77 10.11
C GLU A 20 7.09 -21.49 11.44
N SER A 21 6.24 -20.47 11.49
CA SER A 21 5.38 -20.16 12.64
C SER A 21 4.42 -21.30 12.93
N PHE A 22 3.75 -21.86 11.91
CA PHE A 22 2.91 -23.04 12.08
C PHE A 22 3.68 -24.21 12.72
N ASP A 23 4.82 -24.59 12.13
CA ASP A 23 5.63 -25.73 12.59
C ASP A 23 6.24 -25.48 13.98
N ARG A 24 6.66 -24.26 14.27
CA ARG A 24 7.19 -23.86 15.59
C ARG A 24 6.14 -24.02 16.67
N MET A 25 4.90 -23.65 16.40
CA MET A 25 3.81 -23.79 17.35
C MET A 25 3.42 -25.25 17.56
N LEU A 26 3.47 -26.08 16.52
CA LEU A 26 3.34 -27.53 16.66
C LEU A 26 4.48 -28.11 17.52
N ALA A 27 5.72 -27.71 17.25
CA ALA A 27 6.88 -28.15 18.02
C ALA A 27 6.84 -27.69 19.49
N ALA A 28 6.18 -26.55 19.76
CA ALA A 28 5.91 -26.07 21.12
C ALA A 28 4.81 -26.86 21.85
N GLY A 29 4.21 -27.87 21.23
CA GLY A 29 3.23 -28.76 21.83
C GLY A 29 1.79 -28.30 21.66
N ALA A 30 1.48 -27.49 20.64
CA ALA A 30 0.10 -27.18 20.30
C ALA A 30 -0.69 -28.47 20.03
N VAL A 31 -1.83 -28.61 20.71
CA VAL A 31 -2.73 -29.77 20.59
C VAL A 31 -4.16 -29.34 20.21
N HIS A 32 -4.53 -28.08 20.44
CA HIS A 32 -5.82 -27.49 20.06
C HIS A 32 -5.58 -26.26 19.17
N LEU A 33 -6.32 -26.14 18.08
CA LEU A 33 -6.25 -25.03 17.12
C LEU A 33 -7.46 -24.08 17.21
N GLN A 34 -8.26 -24.15 18.28
CA GLN A 34 -9.40 -23.25 18.47
C GLN A 34 -8.92 -21.78 18.44
N GLY A 35 -9.50 -20.98 17.55
CA GLY A 35 -9.11 -19.57 17.36
C GLY A 35 -7.86 -19.35 16.50
N TRP A 36 -7.29 -20.41 15.90
CA TRP A 36 -6.23 -20.26 14.89
C TRP A 36 -6.83 -19.90 13.55
N HIS A 37 -6.25 -18.92 12.89
CA HIS A 37 -6.56 -18.50 11.54
C HIS A 37 -5.31 -18.68 10.66
N ALA A 38 -5.26 -19.77 9.91
CA ALA A 38 -4.15 -20.09 9.02
C ALA A 38 -4.43 -19.54 7.61
N GLN A 39 -3.55 -18.70 7.08
CA GLN A 39 -3.77 -17.99 5.82
C GLN A 39 -2.74 -18.39 4.76
N SER A 40 -3.21 -18.79 3.59
CA SER A 40 -2.42 -19.10 2.39
C SER A 40 -1.30 -20.14 2.52
N LEU A 41 -1.34 -20.98 3.55
CA LEU A 41 -0.28 -21.94 3.83
C LEU A 41 -0.32 -23.16 2.90
N ASP A 42 0.87 -23.64 2.51
CA ASP A 42 1.00 -24.97 1.91
C ASP A 42 1.26 -26.04 2.98
N LEU A 43 0.18 -26.62 3.49
CA LEU A 43 0.19 -27.62 4.55
C LEU A 43 0.32 -29.06 4.03
N ARG A 44 0.65 -29.25 2.74
CA ARG A 44 1.03 -30.57 2.22
C ARG A 44 2.25 -31.12 2.95
N GLY A 45 2.29 -32.44 3.10
CA GLY A 45 3.31 -33.14 3.90
C GLY A 45 3.09 -33.05 5.43
N ARG A 46 2.06 -32.35 5.90
CA ARG A 46 1.73 -32.22 7.34
C ARG A 46 0.50 -33.02 7.75
N ALA A 47 0.00 -33.92 6.89
CA ALA A 47 -1.16 -34.76 7.19
C ALA A 47 -1.08 -35.49 8.54
N SER A 48 0.07 -36.07 8.87
CA SER A 48 0.24 -36.79 10.15
C SER A 48 0.16 -35.86 11.36
N ALA A 49 0.66 -34.63 11.26
CA ALA A 49 0.57 -33.65 12.33
C ALA A 49 -0.88 -33.18 12.50
N LEU A 50 -1.52 -32.77 11.41
CA LEU A 50 -2.92 -32.32 11.39
C LEU A 50 -3.91 -33.37 11.88
N ALA A 51 -3.65 -34.66 11.59
CA ALA A 51 -4.46 -35.76 12.09
C ALA A 51 -4.47 -35.86 13.62
N GLY A 52 -3.37 -35.46 14.29
CA GLY A 52 -3.23 -35.51 15.75
C GLY A 52 -3.75 -34.29 16.51
N LEU A 53 -4.04 -33.17 15.81
CA LEU A 53 -4.46 -31.90 16.43
C LEU A 53 -5.97 -31.82 16.56
N ASP A 54 -6.50 -31.32 17.67
CA ASP A 54 -7.90 -30.88 17.73
C ASP A 54 -8.07 -29.58 16.94
N VAL A 55 -8.90 -29.62 15.91
CA VAL A 55 -9.06 -28.53 14.92
C VAL A 55 -10.41 -27.82 15.02
N GLU A 56 -11.22 -28.16 16.03
CA GLU A 56 -12.52 -27.53 16.22
C GLU A 56 -12.37 -26.01 16.42
N GLY A 57 -13.04 -25.22 15.58
CA GLY A 57 -12.97 -23.76 15.63
C GLY A 57 -11.69 -23.15 15.04
N ALA A 58 -10.87 -23.92 14.32
CA ALA A 58 -9.81 -23.39 13.47
C ALA A 58 -10.37 -22.88 12.14
N ILE A 59 -9.78 -21.83 11.58
CA ILE A 59 -10.09 -21.28 10.26
C ILE A 59 -8.87 -21.46 9.34
N PHE A 60 -9.07 -22.00 8.15
CA PHE A 60 -8.05 -22.11 7.11
C PHE A 60 -8.50 -21.34 5.86
N LEU A 61 -7.77 -20.29 5.50
CA LEU A 61 -8.06 -19.40 4.38
C LEU A 61 -7.11 -19.69 3.22
N GLY A 62 -7.59 -20.31 2.14
CA GLY A 62 -6.79 -20.54 0.92
C GLY A 62 -5.60 -21.50 1.07
N CYS A 63 -5.54 -22.25 2.17
CA CYS A 63 -4.50 -23.25 2.44
C CYS A 63 -4.59 -24.45 1.48
N THR A 64 -3.47 -25.11 1.23
CA THR A 64 -3.41 -26.39 0.50
C THR A 64 -3.07 -27.54 1.42
N PHE A 65 -3.68 -28.70 1.17
CA PHE A 65 -3.56 -29.89 2.01
C PHE A 65 -3.23 -31.13 1.16
N ASP A 66 -2.78 -32.19 1.83
CA ASP A 66 -2.69 -33.53 1.23
C ASP A 66 -4.09 -34.06 0.87
N GLU A 67 -4.14 -35.04 -0.04
CA GLU A 67 -5.40 -35.63 -0.52
C GLU A 67 -6.27 -36.16 0.65
N GLY A 68 -7.55 -35.81 0.66
CA GLY A 68 -8.53 -36.21 1.69
C GLY A 68 -8.41 -35.48 3.03
N MET A 69 -7.35 -34.68 3.24
CA MET A 69 -7.15 -33.96 4.51
C MET A 69 -8.14 -32.81 4.69
N GLU A 70 -8.51 -32.11 3.62
CA GLU A 70 -9.49 -31.03 3.70
C GLU A 70 -10.83 -31.51 4.28
N ASP A 71 -11.38 -32.60 3.72
CA ASP A 71 -12.63 -33.20 4.20
C ASP A 71 -12.50 -33.70 5.64
N ALA A 72 -11.35 -34.30 5.98
CA ALA A 72 -11.08 -34.76 7.33
C ALA A 72 -11.09 -33.61 8.35
N LEU A 73 -10.50 -32.47 8.02
CA LEU A 73 -10.47 -31.27 8.87
C LEU A 73 -11.87 -30.65 9.00
N ARG A 74 -12.62 -30.51 7.90
CA ARG A 74 -14.01 -30.00 7.93
C ARG A 74 -14.92 -30.84 8.83
N ASN A 75 -14.83 -32.16 8.72
CA ASN A 75 -15.62 -33.09 9.53
C ASN A 75 -15.29 -33.02 11.04
N ARG A 76 -14.14 -32.44 11.40
CA ARG A 76 -13.67 -32.27 12.78
C ARG A 76 -13.88 -30.85 13.31
N GLY A 77 -14.66 -30.01 12.60
CA GLY A 77 -15.07 -28.69 13.08
C GLY A 77 -14.18 -27.52 12.63
N ALA A 78 -13.25 -27.74 11.70
CA ALA A 78 -12.52 -26.64 11.07
C ALA A 78 -13.34 -25.95 9.98
N LEU A 79 -13.27 -24.63 9.90
CA LEU A 79 -13.81 -23.84 8.79
C LEU A 79 -12.73 -23.69 7.72
N ILE A 80 -13.00 -24.19 6.52
CA ILE A 80 -12.04 -24.10 5.40
C ILE A 80 -12.64 -23.28 4.27
N PHE A 81 -11.93 -22.21 3.90
CA PHE A 81 -12.19 -21.43 2.70
C PHE A 81 -11.28 -21.93 1.58
N PRO A 82 -11.85 -22.36 0.44
CA PRO A 82 -11.05 -22.96 -0.62
C PRO A 82 -10.12 -21.93 -1.26
N ARG A 83 -9.01 -22.41 -1.81
CA ARG A 83 -8.19 -21.62 -2.72
C ARG A 83 -9.00 -21.28 -3.96
N LEU A 84 -9.10 -20.00 -4.30
CA LEU A 84 -9.75 -19.57 -5.53
C LEU A 84 -8.83 -19.83 -6.71
N THR A 85 -9.22 -20.75 -7.58
CA THR A 85 -8.48 -21.09 -8.81
C THR A 85 -8.92 -20.20 -9.98
N GLY A 86 -8.02 -19.90 -10.91
CA GLY A 86 -8.35 -19.11 -12.11
C GLY A 86 -8.24 -17.59 -11.93
N VAL A 87 -7.65 -17.14 -10.82
CA VAL A 87 -7.24 -15.75 -10.60
C VAL A 87 -5.72 -15.64 -10.65
N PRO A 88 -5.14 -14.56 -11.21
CA PRO A 88 -3.69 -14.37 -11.33
C PRO A 88 -3.03 -13.76 -10.08
N PHE A 89 -3.74 -13.72 -8.95
CA PHE A 89 -3.28 -13.15 -7.68
C PHE A 89 -3.70 -14.06 -6.53
N ASN A 90 -3.12 -13.84 -5.35
CA ASN A 90 -3.51 -14.52 -4.13
C ASN A 90 -4.56 -13.69 -3.37
N PRO A 91 -5.84 -14.12 -3.29
CA PRO A 91 -6.90 -13.37 -2.60
C PRO A 91 -6.79 -13.42 -1.07
N TYR A 92 -5.96 -14.30 -0.53
CA TYR A 92 -5.79 -14.51 0.90
C TYR A 92 -4.32 -14.28 1.27
N ARG A 93 -3.71 -13.20 0.79
CA ARG A 93 -2.30 -12.91 1.08
C ARG A 93 -2.16 -12.20 2.42
N SER A 94 -1.14 -12.56 3.19
CA SER A 94 -0.82 -11.96 4.50
C SER A 94 0.13 -10.77 4.44
N THR A 95 0.72 -10.50 3.27
CA THR A 95 1.74 -9.48 3.11
C THR A 95 1.37 -8.50 2.01
N LEU A 96 1.94 -7.29 2.07
CA LEU A 96 1.85 -6.33 0.98
C LEU A 96 2.72 -6.76 -0.22
N TYR A 97 2.47 -6.16 -1.37
CA TYR A 97 3.28 -6.44 -2.56
C TYR A 97 4.66 -5.80 -2.40
N SER A 98 5.67 -6.43 -2.98
CA SER A 98 6.94 -5.77 -3.26
C SER A 98 7.04 -5.44 -4.75
N PRO A 99 7.90 -4.47 -5.15
CA PRO A 99 8.24 -4.28 -6.55
C PRO A 99 8.74 -5.57 -7.21
N GLY A 100 9.58 -6.35 -6.52
CA GLY A 100 10.13 -7.60 -7.05
C GLY A 100 9.06 -8.64 -7.39
N GLU A 101 8.00 -8.72 -6.59
CA GLU A 101 6.86 -9.61 -6.85
C GLU A 101 6.02 -9.12 -8.04
N LEU A 102 5.67 -7.83 -8.09
CA LEU A 102 4.83 -7.27 -9.15
C LEU A 102 5.51 -7.27 -10.52
N TYR A 103 6.84 -7.16 -10.53
CA TYR A 103 7.69 -7.14 -11.71
C TYR A 103 8.50 -8.44 -11.90
N ASP A 104 8.08 -9.55 -11.28
CA ASP A 104 8.80 -10.83 -11.41
C ASP A 104 8.92 -11.26 -12.89
N GLY A 105 10.15 -11.48 -13.34
CA GLY A 105 10.50 -11.77 -14.74
C GLY A 105 10.87 -10.55 -15.62
N LEU A 106 10.96 -9.33 -15.08
CA LEU A 106 11.23 -8.09 -15.85
C LEU A 106 12.52 -8.11 -16.69
N ALA A 107 13.53 -8.88 -16.27
CA ALA A 107 14.79 -9.03 -16.99
C ALA A 107 14.60 -9.72 -18.35
N ASP A 108 13.69 -10.70 -18.41
CA ASP A 108 13.57 -11.63 -19.54
C ASP A 108 12.29 -11.40 -20.36
N ALA A 109 11.26 -10.77 -19.77
CA ALA A 109 9.95 -10.60 -20.37
C ALA A 109 9.52 -9.11 -20.46
N PRO A 110 8.62 -8.77 -21.40
CA PRO A 110 7.98 -7.46 -21.42
C PRO A 110 6.99 -7.31 -20.26
N TYR A 111 6.72 -6.06 -19.84
CA TYR A 111 5.84 -5.73 -18.72
C TYR A 111 4.47 -6.41 -18.80
N GLU A 112 3.91 -6.50 -20.01
CA GLU A 112 2.59 -7.05 -20.28
C GLU A 112 2.44 -8.53 -19.89
N GLU A 113 3.55 -9.25 -19.71
CA GLU A 113 3.59 -10.66 -19.28
C GLU A 113 3.86 -10.81 -17.77
N LEU A 114 4.18 -9.73 -17.06
CA LEU A 114 4.54 -9.74 -15.65
C LEU A 114 3.28 -9.80 -14.75
N PRO A 115 3.43 -10.20 -13.46
CA PRO A 115 2.31 -10.37 -12.55
C PRO A 115 1.36 -9.17 -12.49
N ASP A 116 1.89 -7.95 -12.35
CA ASP A 116 1.03 -6.76 -12.23
C ASP A 116 0.14 -6.54 -13.46
N ALA A 117 0.71 -6.64 -14.66
CA ALA A 117 -0.01 -6.45 -15.90
C ALA A 117 -1.03 -7.56 -16.14
N ARG A 118 -0.72 -8.81 -15.76
CA ARG A 118 -1.64 -9.95 -15.86
C ARG A 118 -2.85 -9.79 -14.93
N ILE A 119 -2.63 -9.29 -13.71
CA ILE A 119 -3.72 -8.99 -12.76
C ILE A 119 -4.59 -7.85 -13.31
N TYR A 120 -3.96 -6.79 -13.84
CA TYR A 120 -4.70 -5.71 -14.50
C TYR A 120 -5.54 -6.22 -15.66
N GLN A 121 -4.95 -6.97 -16.59
CA GLN A 121 -5.64 -7.54 -17.74
C GLN A 121 -6.84 -8.41 -17.31
N TRP A 122 -6.68 -9.23 -16.28
CA TRP A 122 -7.77 -10.02 -15.70
C TRP A 122 -8.92 -9.13 -15.18
N SER A 123 -8.60 -8.03 -14.49
CA SER A 123 -9.58 -7.13 -13.87
C SER A 123 -10.47 -6.37 -14.87
N ILE A 124 -9.96 -6.15 -16.08
CA ILE A 124 -10.65 -5.37 -17.13
C ILE A 124 -11.36 -6.25 -18.16
N GLN A 125 -11.32 -7.58 -18.01
CA GLN A 125 -12.01 -8.48 -18.95
C GLN A 125 -13.53 -8.15 -18.99
N PRO A 126 -14.16 -8.20 -20.18
CA PRO A 126 -15.59 -7.96 -20.28
C PRO A 126 -16.40 -8.87 -19.35
N GLY A 127 -17.31 -8.28 -18.57
CA GLY A 127 -18.16 -9.01 -17.62
C GLY A 127 -17.51 -9.33 -16.28
N GLN A 128 -16.22 -9.07 -16.08
CA GLN A 128 -15.52 -9.36 -14.82
C GLN A 128 -16.17 -8.67 -13.61
N ARG A 129 -16.63 -7.43 -13.79
CA ARG A 129 -17.30 -6.64 -12.75
C ARG A 129 -18.71 -7.13 -12.38
N HIS A 130 -19.27 -8.08 -13.13
CA HIS A 130 -20.61 -8.64 -12.88
C HIS A 130 -20.57 -10.13 -12.48
N ARG A 131 -19.38 -10.73 -12.52
CA ARG A 131 -19.14 -12.11 -12.15
C ARG A 131 -18.92 -12.21 -10.65
N VAL A 132 -19.83 -12.89 -9.95
CA VAL A 132 -19.80 -13.01 -8.48
C VAL A 132 -18.50 -13.62 -7.97
N ASP A 133 -17.97 -14.62 -8.68
CA ASP A 133 -16.69 -15.26 -8.36
C ASP A 133 -15.51 -14.27 -8.48
N ALA A 134 -15.52 -13.43 -9.52
CA ALA A 134 -14.50 -12.42 -9.72
C ALA A 134 -14.59 -11.27 -8.70
N THR A 135 -15.79 -10.74 -8.46
CA THR A 135 -15.99 -9.64 -7.50
C THR A 135 -15.71 -10.09 -6.07
N LEU A 136 -16.05 -11.33 -5.72
CA LEU A 136 -15.68 -11.93 -4.44
C LEU A 136 -14.16 -12.09 -4.31
N ALA A 137 -13.47 -12.58 -5.35
CA ALA A 137 -12.01 -12.71 -5.33
C ALA A 137 -11.31 -11.35 -5.15
N SER A 138 -11.75 -10.30 -5.86
CA SER A 138 -11.22 -8.94 -5.66
C SER A 138 -11.51 -8.39 -4.28
N ALA A 139 -12.70 -8.63 -3.72
CA ALA A 139 -13.06 -8.16 -2.39
C ALA A 139 -12.25 -8.86 -1.28
N LEU A 140 -12.06 -10.19 -1.39
CA LEU A 140 -11.19 -10.95 -0.48
C LEU A 140 -9.75 -10.45 -0.54
N HIS A 141 -9.24 -10.22 -1.75
CA HIS A 141 -7.91 -9.64 -1.95
C HIS A 141 -7.78 -8.27 -1.28
N ASP A 142 -8.71 -7.35 -1.55
CA ASP A 142 -8.64 -5.99 -1.00
C ASP A 142 -8.76 -5.99 0.53
N HIS A 143 -9.57 -6.89 1.10
CA HIS A 143 -9.60 -7.11 2.55
C HIS A 143 -8.25 -7.60 3.07
N ALA A 144 -7.64 -8.59 2.43
CA ALA A 144 -6.35 -9.14 2.84
C ALA A 144 -5.21 -8.10 2.73
N ILE A 145 -5.24 -7.22 1.73
CA ILE A 145 -4.33 -6.07 1.64
C ILE A 145 -4.55 -5.09 2.78
N GLY A 146 -5.81 -4.80 3.13
CA GLY A 146 -6.15 -3.93 4.25
C GLY A 146 -5.61 -4.46 5.58
N ASP A 147 -5.88 -5.73 5.89
CA ASP A 147 -5.39 -6.37 7.12
C ASP A 147 -3.85 -6.35 7.19
N ALA A 148 -3.16 -6.73 6.11
CA ALA A 148 -1.70 -6.70 6.04
C ALA A 148 -1.12 -5.28 6.19
N LEU A 149 -1.82 -4.27 5.67
CA LEU A 149 -1.42 -2.87 5.79
C LEU A 149 -1.60 -2.36 7.23
N ASP A 150 -2.73 -2.69 7.85
CA ASP A 150 -3.00 -2.32 9.25
C ASP A 150 -1.96 -2.96 10.18
N GLU A 151 -1.59 -4.22 9.98
CA GLU A 151 -0.55 -4.85 10.79
C GLU A 151 0.84 -4.20 10.59
N LEU A 152 1.23 -3.94 9.34
CA LEU A 152 2.54 -3.36 9.03
C LEU A 152 2.70 -1.93 9.55
N THR A 153 1.62 -1.16 9.59
CA THR A 153 1.65 0.21 10.12
C THR A 153 1.81 0.26 11.64
N HIS A 154 1.45 -0.82 12.35
CA HIS A 154 1.62 -0.94 13.81
C HIS A 154 2.90 -1.70 14.21
N SER A 155 3.59 -2.33 13.27
CA SER A 155 4.79 -3.12 13.47
C SER A 155 6.02 -2.52 12.78
N HIS A 156 7.20 -3.16 12.90
CA HIS A 156 8.37 -2.71 12.16
C HIS A 156 8.12 -2.84 10.65
N PRO A 157 8.52 -1.86 9.81
CA PRO A 157 9.46 -0.78 10.10
C PRO A 157 8.83 0.55 10.58
N TRP A 158 7.51 0.67 10.66
CA TRP A 158 6.83 1.97 10.86
C TRP A 158 6.24 2.19 12.25
N SER A 159 6.35 1.21 13.16
CA SER A 159 5.84 1.31 14.52
C SER A 159 6.34 2.59 15.22
N GLY A 160 5.40 3.48 15.56
CA GLY A 160 5.69 4.74 16.23
C GLY A 160 6.25 5.85 15.33
N GLN A 161 6.31 5.66 14.01
CA GLN A 161 6.72 6.70 13.06
C GLN A 161 5.49 7.33 12.40
N PRO A 162 5.32 8.66 12.46
CA PRO A 162 4.25 9.33 11.75
C PRO A 162 4.46 9.21 10.24
N MET A 163 3.38 8.90 9.52
CA MET A 163 3.39 8.79 8.07
C MET A 163 2.96 10.11 7.44
N VAL A 164 3.73 10.58 6.46
CA VAL A 164 3.41 11.77 5.66
C VAL A 164 3.04 11.34 4.25
N GLY A 165 1.86 11.77 3.83
CA GLY A 165 1.37 11.58 2.47
C GLY A 165 1.99 12.59 1.52
N VAL A 166 2.43 12.13 0.36
CA VAL A 166 2.82 13.02 -0.74
C VAL A 166 1.90 12.79 -1.92
N MET A 167 1.07 13.79 -2.19
CA MET A 167 0.10 13.82 -3.28
C MET A 167 0.63 14.71 -4.40
N GLY A 168 0.36 14.33 -5.64
CA GLY A 168 0.79 15.11 -6.80
C GLY A 168 0.49 14.41 -8.12
N GLY A 169 0.53 15.18 -9.20
CA GLY A 169 0.21 14.65 -10.52
C GLY A 169 1.22 13.62 -11.04
N HIS A 170 0.73 12.69 -11.86
CA HIS A 170 1.55 11.74 -12.63
C HIS A 170 2.39 12.43 -13.75
N ALA A 171 2.26 13.75 -13.91
CA ALA A 171 2.82 14.50 -15.04
C ALA A 171 4.28 14.93 -14.87
N ALA A 172 4.82 14.91 -13.64
CA ALA A 172 6.22 15.20 -13.38
C ALA A 172 7.11 14.13 -14.02
N GLN A 173 7.71 14.42 -15.17
CA GLN A 173 8.56 13.44 -15.88
C GLN A 173 9.91 13.28 -15.19
N ARG A 174 10.50 12.07 -15.25
CA ARG A 174 11.89 11.86 -14.80
C ARG A 174 12.82 12.81 -15.57
N GLY A 175 13.75 13.45 -14.86
CA GLY A 175 14.64 14.49 -15.40
C GLY A 175 14.07 15.91 -15.39
N SER A 176 12.81 16.12 -14.98
CA SER A 176 12.24 17.46 -14.79
C SER A 176 12.61 18.06 -13.42
N ALA A 177 12.54 19.38 -13.31
CA ALA A 177 12.73 20.07 -12.04
C ALA A 177 11.66 19.66 -11.00
N ASP A 178 10.41 19.54 -11.41
CA ASP A 178 9.30 19.12 -10.53
C ASP A 178 9.53 17.72 -9.96
N TYR A 179 10.05 16.80 -10.77
CA TYR A 179 10.43 15.46 -10.30
C TYR A 179 11.57 15.51 -9.29
N ALA A 180 12.62 16.30 -9.56
CA ALA A 180 13.72 16.47 -8.62
C ALA A 180 13.27 17.09 -7.29
N GLN A 181 12.34 18.07 -7.32
CA GLN A 181 11.76 18.69 -6.13
C GLN A 181 10.92 17.69 -5.32
N ALA A 182 10.09 16.88 -5.98
CA ALA A 182 9.33 15.81 -5.31
C ALA A 182 10.26 14.74 -4.70
N ALA A 183 11.37 14.40 -5.35
CA ALA A 183 12.39 13.53 -4.79
C ALA A 183 13.11 14.17 -3.59
N MET A 184 13.41 15.46 -3.64
CA MET A 184 13.95 16.19 -2.49
C MET A 184 12.99 16.14 -1.30
N LEU A 185 11.69 16.38 -1.53
CA LEU A 185 10.66 16.29 -0.48
C LEU A 185 10.68 14.91 0.21
N GLY A 186 10.61 13.82 -0.57
CA GLY A 186 10.63 12.46 -0.03
C GLY A 186 11.89 12.16 0.80
N ARG A 187 13.05 12.64 0.34
CA ARG A 187 14.33 12.50 1.04
C ARG A 187 14.34 13.27 2.35
N LEU A 188 13.89 14.52 2.35
CA LEU A 188 13.84 15.36 3.54
C LEU A 188 12.89 14.78 4.58
N LEU A 189 11.70 14.30 4.18
CA LEU A 189 10.76 13.63 5.08
C LEU A 189 11.38 12.41 5.75
N ALA A 190 11.96 11.50 4.95
CA ALA A 190 12.61 10.29 5.47
C ALA A 190 13.78 10.61 6.41
N ARG A 191 14.61 11.61 6.07
CA ARG A 191 15.73 12.06 6.93
C ARG A 191 15.29 12.68 8.26
N ASN A 192 14.06 13.19 8.31
CA ASN A 192 13.47 13.75 9.53
C ASN A 192 12.62 12.75 10.32
N GLY A 193 12.67 11.45 9.97
CA GLY A 193 12.01 10.39 10.73
C GLY A 193 10.54 10.16 10.37
N TYR A 194 10.05 10.76 9.27
CA TYR A 194 8.73 10.45 8.73
C TYR A 194 8.77 9.26 7.79
N SER A 195 7.72 8.44 7.83
CA SER A 195 7.46 7.44 6.81
C SER A 195 6.76 8.08 5.62
N VAL A 196 7.24 7.85 4.39
CA VAL A 196 6.63 8.44 3.19
C VAL A 196 5.60 7.48 2.61
N ALA A 197 4.38 7.97 2.37
CA ALA A 197 3.33 7.28 1.64
C ALA A 197 2.88 8.06 0.42
N THR A 198 2.61 7.35 -0.67
CA THR A 198 2.13 7.94 -1.92
C THR A 198 1.05 7.06 -2.55
N GLY A 199 0.42 7.54 -3.61
CA GLY A 199 -0.47 6.74 -4.44
C GLY A 199 0.22 5.63 -5.26
N GLY A 200 1.54 5.47 -5.16
CA GLY A 200 2.31 4.37 -5.72
C GLY A 200 2.51 4.39 -7.24
N GLY A 201 2.01 5.40 -7.94
CA GLY A 201 2.11 5.53 -9.40
C GLY A 201 3.39 6.25 -9.88
N PRO A 202 3.47 6.57 -11.18
CA PRO A 202 4.56 7.36 -11.75
C PRO A 202 4.48 8.84 -11.35
N GLY A 203 5.46 9.63 -11.78
CA GLY A 203 5.44 11.08 -11.61
C GLY A 203 5.86 11.52 -10.21
N ALA A 204 5.14 12.48 -9.62
CA ALA A 204 5.47 13.01 -8.30
C ALA A 204 5.42 11.94 -7.20
N MET A 205 4.51 10.97 -7.33
CA MET A 205 4.41 9.82 -6.42
C MET A 205 5.69 8.97 -6.46
N GLU A 206 6.14 8.59 -7.67
CA GLU A 206 7.41 7.88 -7.83
C GLU A 206 8.57 8.70 -7.29
N ALA A 207 8.66 9.99 -7.62
CA ALA A 207 9.75 10.84 -7.19
C ALA A 207 9.86 10.91 -5.66
N ALA A 208 8.74 11.09 -4.95
CA ALA A 208 8.73 11.07 -3.49
C ALA A 208 9.21 9.73 -2.92
N ASN A 209 8.79 8.60 -3.51
CA ASN A 209 9.32 7.29 -3.11
C ASN A 209 10.83 7.14 -3.44
N VAL A 210 11.32 7.65 -4.58
CA VAL A 210 12.77 7.67 -4.92
C VAL A 210 13.55 8.42 -3.86
N GLY A 211 13.06 9.60 -3.48
CA GLY A 211 13.66 10.44 -2.45
C GLY A 211 13.76 9.73 -1.10
N ALA A 212 12.65 9.14 -0.67
CA ALA A 212 12.59 8.38 0.57
C ALA A 212 13.55 7.18 0.51
N TYR A 213 13.47 6.38 -0.55
CA TYR A 213 14.30 5.20 -0.78
C TYR A 213 15.80 5.53 -0.68
N LEU A 214 16.23 6.61 -1.33
CA LEU A 214 17.62 7.09 -1.37
C LEU A 214 17.95 8.09 -0.25
N SER A 215 17.20 8.12 0.85
CA SER A 215 17.43 9.10 1.92
C SER A 215 18.81 8.98 2.57
N GLN A 216 19.38 7.76 2.58
CA GLN A 216 20.69 7.46 3.13
C GLN A 216 21.85 7.63 2.13
N ALA A 217 21.54 7.78 0.83
CA ALA A 217 22.56 8.12 -0.16
C ALA A 217 23.07 9.55 0.10
N ASP A 218 24.32 9.84 -0.28
CA ASP A 218 24.82 11.22 -0.33
C ASP A 218 24.15 12.00 -1.47
N ASP A 219 24.50 13.28 -1.64
CA ASP A 219 23.89 14.14 -2.64
C ASP A 219 24.25 13.68 -4.06
N ASP A 220 25.51 13.27 -4.26
CA ASP A 220 26.00 12.71 -5.53
C ASP A 220 25.27 11.40 -5.88
N GLY A 221 24.98 10.55 -4.90
CA GLY A 221 24.24 9.30 -5.08
C GLY A 221 22.80 9.52 -5.52
N LEU A 222 22.09 10.49 -4.91
CA LEU A 222 20.75 10.85 -5.37
C LEU A 222 20.78 11.45 -6.77
N GLN A 223 21.71 12.37 -7.05
CA GLN A 223 21.82 12.96 -8.37
C GLN A 223 22.09 11.90 -9.44
N ALA A 224 23.01 10.96 -9.16
CA ALA A 224 23.31 9.87 -10.08
C ALA A 224 22.11 8.95 -10.34
N ALA A 225 21.25 8.71 -9.34
CA ALA A 225 20.02 7.97 -9.53
C ALA A 225 19.01 8.73 -10.39
N LEU A 226 18.83 10.04 -10.15
CA LEU A 226 17.95 10.89 -10.96
C LEU A 226 18.41 10.94 -12.43
N ASP A 227 19.72 11.02 -12.67
CA ASP A 227 20.30 11.00 -14.01
C ASP A 227 20.04 9.66 -14.73
N MET A 228 20.16 8.54 -14.01
CA MET A 228 19.81 7.21 -14.54
C MET A 228 18.33 7.13 -14.93
N LEU A 229 17.43 7.64 -14.09
CA LEU A 229 16.00 7.66 -14.35
C LEU A 229 15.63 8.57 -15.52
N ALA A 230 16.32 9.71 -15.68
CA ALA A 230 16.09 10.66 -16.76
C ALA A 230 16.31 10.07 -18.16
N ALA A 231 17.06 8.96 -18.27
CA ALA A 231 17.22 8.23 -19.54
C ALA A 231 15.88 7.67 -20.08
N VAL A 232 14.90 7.45 -19.22
CA VAL A 232 13.54 7.02 -19.60
C VAL A 232 12.51 7.93 -18.89
N PRO A 233 12.21 9.12 -19.45
CA PRO A 233 11.41 10.17 -18.79
C PRO A 233 10.01 9.76 -18.32
N GLY A 234 9.40 8.77 -18.97
CA GLY A 234 8.07 8.29 -18.64
C GLY A 234 7.83 6.85 -19.10
N PHE A 235 6.73 6.27 -18.62
CA PHE A 235 6.35 4.87 -18.88
C PHE A 235 5.75 4.62 -20.27
N ARG A 236 5.59 5.68 -21.07
CA ARG A 236 5.19 5.58 -22.48
C ARG A 236 6.36 6.00 -23.36
N PRO A 237 6.62 5.29 -24.46
CA PRO A 237 5.80 4.21 -25.02
C PRO A 237 6.03 2.82 -24.42
N SER A 238 6.98 2.63 -23.49
CA SER A 238 7.33 1.31 -22.95
C SER A 238 7.43 1.30 -21.42
N VAL A 239 6.51 0.58 -20.78
CA VAL A 239 6.57 0.33 -19.33
C VAL A 239 7.79 -0.53 -19.00
N SER A 240 8.12 -1.51 -19.85
CA SER A 240 9.31 -2.36 -19.69
C SER A 240 10.60 -1.54 -19.58
N ALA A 241 10.80 -0.57 -20.48
CA ALA A 241 11.99 0.30 -20.42
C ALA A 241 12.00 1.17 -19.16
N TRP A 242 10.84 1.72 -18.79
CA TRP A 242 10.69 2.58 -17.61
C TRP A 242 10.94 1.83 -16.30
N ALA A 243 10.41 0.61 -16.17
CA ALA A 243 10.61 -0.25 -15.02
C ALA A 243 12.05 -0.76 -14.95
N ARG A 244 12.67 -1.15 -16.08
CA ARG A 244 14.09 -1.59 -16.11
C ARG A 244 15.05 -0.47 -15.70
N ALA A 245 14.78 0.77 -16.09
CA ALA A 245 15.57 1.92 -15.63
C ALA A 245 15.49 2.09 -14.10
N ALA A 246 14.30 1.92 -13.50
CA ALA A 246 14.15 1.97 -12.05
C ALA A 246 14.80 0.76 -11.35
N ALA A 247 14.65 -0.44 -11.90
CA ALA A 247 15.28 -1.65 -11.39
C ALA A 247 16.83 -1.51 -11.36
N ALA A 248 17.43 -0.90 -12.39
CA ALA A 248 18.87 -0.63 -12.41
C ALA A 248 19.32 0.33 -11.29
N VAL A 249 18.47 1.30 -10.90
CA VAL A 249 18.76 2.17 -9.75
C VAL A 249 18.65 1.38 -8.45
N VAL A 250 17.61 0.57 -8.28
CA VAL A 250 17.43 -0.29 -7.10
C VAL A 250 18.58 -1.28 -6.95
N GLU A 251 19.07 -1.86 -8.04
CA GLU A 251 20.24 -2.75 -8.06
C GLU A 251 21.52 -2.02 -7.63
N ARG A 252 21.70 -0.78 -8.09
CA ARG A 252 22.86 0.06 -7.73
C ARG A 252 22.82 0.52 -6.28
N PHE A 253 21.64 0.77 -5.73
CA PHE A 253 21.42 1.30 -4.38
C PHE A 253 20.54 0.35 -3.55
N PRO A 254 21.03 -0.85 -3.18
CA PRO A 254 20.23 -1.79 -2.41
C PRO A 254 19.94 -1.29 -1.00
N GLY A 255 18.83 -1.75 -0.41
CA GLY A 255 18.51 -1.48 1.00
C GLY A 255 17.95 -0.07 1.26
N GLY A 256 17.17 0.47 0.32
CA GLY A 256 16.52 1.77 0.49
C GLY A 256 15.59 1.85 1.71
N THR A 257 15.36 3.08 2.17
CA THR A 257 14.51 3.32 3.36
C THR A 257 13.07 2.90 3.11
N PRO A 258 12.40 2.25 4.07
CA PRO A 258 11.01 1.84 3.92
C PRO A 258 10.06 3.01 3.60
N SER A 259 9.27 2.84 2.54
CA SER A 259 8.18 3.74 2.16
C SER A 259 7.01 2.94 1.56
N LEU A 260 5.82 3.52 1.64
CA LEU A 260 4.57 2.91 1.20
C LEU A 260 4.11 3.50 -0.15
N GLY A 261 3.59 2.65 -1.02
CA GLY A 261 2.81 3.04 -2.18
C GLY A 261 1.44 2.35 -2.15
N ILE A 262 0.36 3.08 -2.42
CA ILE A 262 -1.00 2.52 -2.43
C ILE A 262 -1.63 2.64 -3.83
N PRO A 263 -1.14 1.90 -4.85
CA PRO A 263 -1.65 1.97 -6.21
C PRO A 263 -2.99 1.24 -6.38
N THR A 264 -3.56 1.29 -7.58
CA THR A 264 -4.78 0.54 -7.92
C THR A 264 -4.72 -0.06 -9.32
N TRP A 265 -5.41 -1.18 -9.54
CA TRP A 265 -5.67 -1.68 -10.89
C TRP A 265 -6.83 -0.97 -11.59
N PHE A 266 -7.61 -0.14 -10.88
CA PHE A 266 -8.64 0.69 -11.52
C PHE A 266 -8.03 1.64 -12.56
N TYR A 267 -6.90 2.25 -12.21
CA TYR A 267 -6.04 3.03 -13.11
C TYR A 267 -4.88 2.19 -13.66
N GLY A 268 -5.03 0.88 -13.87
CA GLY A 268 -3.88 -0.02 -14.18
C GLY A 268 -3.15 0.24 -15.50
N HIS A 269 -3.49 1.30 -16.22
CA HIS A 269 -2.64 1.89 -17.25
C HIS A 269 -1.46 2.69 -16.67
N GLU A 270 -1.48 3.00 -15.37
CA GLU A 270 -0.38 3.55 -14.59
C GLU A 270 0.33 2.42 -13.83
N PRO A 271 1.58 2.09 -14.20
CA PRO A 271 2.33 1.04 -13.53
C PRO A 271 2.77 1.49 -12.12
N PRO A 272 2.86 0.57 -11.14
CA PRO A 272 3.34 0.90 -9.80
C PRO A 272 4.84 1.22 -9.83
N ASN A 273 5.29 2.20 -9.06
CA ASN A 273 6.72 2.54 -9.03
C ASN A 273 7.56 1.49 -8.30
N CYS A 274 8.86 1.40 -8.63
CA CYS A 274 9.76 0.40 -8.07
C CYS A 274 10.44 0.82 -6.75
N PHE A 275 10.17 2.03 -6.26
CA PHE A 275 10.87 2.61 -5.10
C PHE A 275 10.04 2.53 -3.82
N ALA A 276 8.73 2.37 -3.93
CA ALA A 276 7.89 1.95 -2.81
C ALA A 276 8.29 0.53 -2.38
N THR A 277 8.96 0.42 -1.24
CA THR A 277 9.40 -0.87 -0.68
C THR A 277 8.24 -1.80 -0.32
N HIS A 278 7.08 -1.23 -0.03
CA HIS A 278 5.85 -1.93 0.33
C HIS A 278 4.70 -1.34 -0.48
N ILE A 279 3.87 -2.19 -1.07
CA ILE A 279 2.84 -1.80 -2.02
C ILE A 279 1.48 -2.40 -1.61
N ALA A 280 0.56 -1.54 -1.18
CA ALA A 280 -0.83 -1.90 -0.92
C ALA A 280 -1.68 -1.61 -2.18
N LYS A 281 -1.67 -2.53 -3.14
CA LYS A 281 -2.38 -2.35 -4.41
C LYS A 281 -3.81 -2.87 -4.31
N TYR A 282 -4.80 -2.03 -4.58
CA TYR A 282 -6.23 -2.41 -4.48
C TYR A 282 -6.93 -2.53 -5.84
N PHE A 283 -7.98 -3.34 -5.91
CA PHE A 283 -8.96 -3.30 -7.00
C PHE A 283 -9.93 -2.13 -6.83
N ALA A 284 -10.44 -1.90 -5.62
CA ALA A 284 -11.40 -0.86 -5.30
C ALA A 284 -10.72 0.50 -5.07
N ASN A 285 -10.79 1.37 -6.09
CA ASN A 285 -10.16 2.71 -6.01
C ASN A 285 -10.66 3.55 -4.83
N ALA A 286 -11.96 3.53 -4.55
CA ALA A 286 -12.54 4.33 -3.46
C ALA A 286 -11.97 3.96 -2.08
N ILE A 287 -11.71 2.68 -1.84
CA ILE A 287 -11.10 2.20 -0.60
C ILE A 287 -9.64 2.65 -0.55
N ARG A 288 -8.90 2.49 -1.65
CA ARG A 288 -7.50 2.92 -1.78
C ARG A 288 -7.32 4.42 -1.53
N GLU A 289 -8.22 5.25 -2.04
CA GLU A 289 -8.16 6.71 -1.82
C GLU A 289 -8.36 7.07 -0.35
N ALA A 290 -9.37 6.49 0.30
CA ALA A 290 -9.64 6.76 1.72
C ALA A 290 -8.49 6.31 2.62
N ILE A 291 -8.02 5.07 2.46
CA ILE A 291 -6.95 4.49 3.28
C ILE A 291 -5.66 5.31 3.20
N LEU A 292 -5.29 5.79 2.01
CA LEU A 292 -4.07 6.58 1.86
C LEU A 292 -4.11 7.86 2.72
N LEU A 293 -5.26 8.54 2.78
CA LEU A 293 -5.41 9.75 3.58
C LEU A 293 -5.42 9.43 5.08
N GLU A 294 -6.20 8.42 5.49
CA GLU A 294 -6.36 8.00 6.88
C GLU A 294 -5.02 7.59 7.53
N LEU A 295 -4.11 7.00 6.76
CA LEU A 295 -2.79 6.59 7.26
C LEU A 295 -1.84 7.77 7.52
N CYS A 296 -2.05 8.92 6.87
CA CYS A 296 -1.12 10.04 6.87
C CYS A 296 -1.25 10.94 8.10
N GLN A 297 -1.12 10.37 9.28
CA GLN A 297 -1.26 11.06 10.57
C GLN A 297 -0.17 12.12 10.83
N GLY A 298 0.95 12.05 10.12
CA GLY A 298 1.99 13.09 10.12
C GLY A 298 1.65 14.32 9.28
N GLY A 299 0.56 14.27 8.50
CA GLY A 299 0.13 15.30 7.57
C GLY A 299 0.30 14.90 6.11
N ILE A 300 -0.23 15.73 5.22
CA ILE A 300 -0.21 15.50 3.78
C ILE A 300 0.36 16.72 3.06
N VAL A 301 1.30 16.47 2.15
CA VAL A 301 1.87 17.48 1.26
C VAL A 301 1.26 17.31 -0.13
N PHE A 302 0.63 18.36 -0.63
CA PHE A 302 -0.01 18.43 -1.94
C PHE A 302 0.87 19.24 -2.91
N LEU A 303 1.60 18.53 -3.76
CA LEU A 303 2.38 19.08 -4.87
C LEU A 303 1.45 19.46 -6.03
N PRO A 304 1.86 20.37 -6.94
CA PRO A 304 1.06 20.76 -8.10
C PRO A 304 0.46 19.55 -8.85
N GLY A 305 -0.86 19.53 -8.94
CA GLY A 305 -1.64 18.46 -9.55
C GLY A 305 -2.95 18.96 -10.14
N ALA A 306 -3.74 18.04 -10.71
CA ALA A 306 -5.00 18.35 -11.37
C ALA A 306 -6.19 17.72 -10.61
N ALA A 307 -7.19 17.19 -11.33
CA ALA A 307 -8.44 16.71 -10.75
C ALA A 307 -8.26 15.70 -9.60
N GLY A 308 -7.37 14.71 -9.72
CA GLY A 308 -7.10 13.73 -8.66
C GLY A 308 -6.57 14.38 -7.39
N THR A 309 -5.53 15.22 -7.51
CA THR A 309 -4.95 15.91 -6.35
C THR A 309 -5.93 16.91 -5.71
N VAL A 310 -6.77 17.58 -6.52
CA VAL A 310 -7.84 18.43 -5.99
C VAL A 310 -8.86 17.61 -5.21
N GLN A 311 -9.22 16.42 -5.69
CA GLN A 311 -10.10 15.51 -4.97
C GLN A 311 -9.49 15.11 -3.61
N GLU A 312 -8.21 14.71 -3.60
CA GLU A 312 -7.48 14.32 -2.39
C GLU A 312 -7.43 15.48 -1.37
N ILE A 313 -7.18 16.72 -1.81
CA ILE A 313 -7.22 17.91 -0.95
C ILE A 313 -8.56 18.03 -0.22
N PHE A 314 -9.68 17.86 -0.93
CA PHE A 314 -11.00 18.06 -0.34
C PHE A 314 -11.55 16.83 0.39
N GLN A 315 -11.03 15.63 0.11
CA GLN A 315 -11.27 14.44 0.93
C GLN A 315 -10.63 14.62 2.30
N ASP A 316 -9.33 14.95 2.36
CA ASP A 316 -8.62 15.20 3.62
C ASP A 316 -9.14 16.44 4.37
N ALA A 317 -9.50 17.51 3.64
CA ALA A 317 -10.15 18.66 4.25
C ALA A 317 -11.48 18.29 4.93
N CYS A 318 -12.23 17.35 4.36
CA CYS A 318 -13.50 16.90 4.92
C CYS A 318 -13.27 16.15 6.25
N GLU A 319 -12.27 15.27 6.31
CA GLU A 319 -11.88 14.59 7.53
C GLU A 319 -11.46 15.58 8.61
N ASN A 320 -10.58 16.52 8.28
CA ASN A 320 -10.15 17.58 9.19
C ASN A 320 -11.27 18.54 9.61
N TYR A 321 -12.27 18.78 8.76
CA TYR A 321 -13.41 19.64 9.06
C TYR A 321 -14.32 19.08 10.15
N TYR A 322 -14.52 17.75 10.15
CA TYR A 322 -15.36 17.04 11.12
C TYR A 322 -14.56 16.41 12.27
N GLY A 323 -13.22 16.37 12.16
CA GLY A 323 -12.33 15.79 13.14
C GLY A 323 -12.30 16.54 14.48
N ALA A 324 -12.00 15.81 15.55
CA ALA A 324 -11.70 16.40 16.85
C ALA A 324 -10.38 17.18 16.77
N PRO A 325 -10.20 18.29 17.52
CA PRO A 325 -9.00 19.13 17.44
C PRO A 325 -7.68 18.38 17.56
N GLU A 326 -7.62 17.33 18.39
CA GLU A 326 -6.46 16.47 18.62
C GLU A 326 -6.17 15.46 17.49
N LYS A 327 -7.11 15.28 16.56
CA LYS A 327 -7.00 14.39 15.40
C LYS A 327 -6.75 15.12 14.09
N VAL A 328 -6.79 16.46 14.10
CA VAL A 328 -6.52 17.26 12.90
C VAL A 328 -5.06 17.13 12.50
N THR A 329 -4.83 16.73 11.25
CA THR A 329 -3.50 16.56 10.65
C THR A 329 -3.10 17.79 9.83
N PRO A 330 -1.80 18.09 9.67
CA PRO A 330 -1.35 19.18 8.81
C PRO A 330 -1.65 18.93 7.32
N MET A 331 -2.16 19.96 6.63
CA MET A 331 -2.33 19.99 5.17
C MET A 331 -1.40 21.04 4.57
N VAL A 332 -0.46 20.64 3.72
CA VAL A 332 0.54 21.56 3.16
C VAL A 332 0.47 21.58 1.64
N LEU A 333 -0.03 22.68 1.08
CA LEU A 333 -0.10 22.90 -0.36
C LEU A 333 1.18 23.61 -0.82
N VAL A 334 1.87 23.04 -1.81
CA VAL A 334 3.11 23.60 -2.37
C VAL A 334 2.83 24.23 -3.74
N GLY A 335 3.25 25.48 -3.93
CA GLY A 335 3.11 26.22 -5.18
C GLY A 335 1.94 27.20 -5.14
N ARG A 336 2.19 28.40 -4.61
CA ARG A 336 1.17 29.43 -4.35
C ARG A 336 0.38 29.82 -5.60
N HIS A 337 1.06 30.08 -6.71
CA HIS A 337 0.39 30.40 -7.99
C HIS A 337 -0.55 29.28 -8.47
N HIS A 338 -0.15 28.01 -8.31
CA HIS A 338 -0.95 26.87 -8.74
C HIS A 338 -2.27 26.81 -7.97
N TRP A 339 -2.21 26.93 -6.65
CA TRP A 339 -3.35 26.74 -5.75
C TRP A 339 -4.19 27.99 -5.49
N GLU A 340 -3.70 29.18 -5.86
CA GLU A 340 -4.46 30.44 -5.78
C GLU A 340 -5.09 30.86 -7.11
N HIS A 341 -4.46 30.50 -8.25
CA HIS A 341 -4.87 31.03 -9.55
C HIS A 341 -5.23 29.96 -10.58
N GLN A 342 -4.39 28.93 -10.76
CA GLN A 342 -4.62 27.94 -11.82
C GLN A 342 -5.74 26.96 -11.45
N TYR A 343 -5.64 26.34 -10.29
CA TYR A 343 -6.67 25.51 -9.67
C TYR A 343 -6.90 26.06 -8.26
N PRO A 344 -7.84 27.01 -8.06
CA PRO A 344 -7.97 27.80 -6.84
C PRO A 344 -8.53 27.01 -5.65
N ALA A 345 -7.84 25.95 -5.24
CA ALA A 345 -8.19 25.12 -4.10
C ALA A 345 -7.92 25.85 -2.78
N TRP A 346 -6.87 26.67 -2.70
CA TRP A 346 -6.49 27.36 -1.47
C TRP A 346 -7.56 28.34 -0.94
N PRO A 347 -8.11 29.26 -1.77
CA PRO A 347 -9.17 30.15 -1.30
C PRO A 347 -10.38 29.41 -0.74
N MET A 348 -10.76 28.29 -1.36
CA MET A 348 -11.86 27.44 -0.92
C MET A 348 -11.51 26.73 0.39
N LEU A 349 -10.35 26.07 0.47
CA LEU A 349 -9.87 25.38 1.68
C LEU A 349 -9.82 26.33 2.88
N ARG A 350 -9.29 27.55 2.69
CA ARG A 350 -9.24 28.57 3.73
C ARG A 350 -10.64 29.00 4.19
N SER A 351 -11.62 29.08 3.29
CA SER A 351 -13.00 29.40 3.64
C SER A 351 -13.68 28.28 4.42
N LEU A 352 -13.39 27.02 4.11
CA LEU A 352 -13.90 25.86 4.85
C LEU A 352 -13.27 25.76 6.25
N ALA A 353 -11.98 26.07 6.35
CA ALA A 353 -11.23 26.00 7.60
C ALA A 353 -11.54 27.15 8.58
N ALA A 354 -12.17 28.24 8.12
CA ALA A 354 -12.46 29.39 8.96
C ALA A 354 -13.29 29.01 10.21
N ASP A 355 -12.84 29.49 11.38
CA ASP A 355 -13.45 29.21 12.68
C ASP A 355 -13.51 27.71 13.07
N ARG A 356 -12.63 26.89 12.47
CA ARG A 356 -12.51 25.44 12.76
C ARG A 356 -11.12 25.11 13.30
N PRO A 357 -10.97 23.99 14.05
CA PRO A 357 -9.66 23.53 14.52
C PRO A 357 -8.60 23.35 13.41
N MET A 358 -9.03 23.04 12.19
CA MET A 358 -8.13 22.91 11.03
C MET A 358 -7.54 24.23 10.51
N ALA A 359 -8.03 25.39 10.94
CA ALA A 359 -7.53 26.70 10.49
C ALA A 359 -6.02 26.85 10.68
N ASP A 360 -5.50 26.38 11.83
CA ASP A 360 -4.08 26.47 12.19
C ASP A 360 -3.24 25.30 11.65
N ARG A 361 -3.86 24.41 10.87
CA ARG A 361 -3.24 23.19 10.31
C ARG A 361 -3.19 23.17 8.79
N ILE A 362 -3.72 24.18 8.12
CA ILE A 362 -3.60 24.35 6.66
C ILE A 362 -2.48 25.34 6.33
N PHE A 363 -1.65 25.00 5.34
CA PHE A 363 -0.50 25.81 4.96
C PHE A 363 -0.37 25.91 3.45
N LEU A 364 0.04 27.08 2.97
CA LEU A 364 0.40 27.32 1.57
C LEU A 364 1.82 27.90 1.51
N VAL A 365 2.70 27.14 0.87
CA VAL A 365 4.15 27.40 0.79
C VAL A 365 4.63 27.41 -0.65
N ASP A 366 5.84 27.91 -0.89
CA ASP A 366 6.40 28.04 -2.24
C ASP A 366 7.49 26.99 -2.55
N SER A 367 7.97 26.26 -1.54
CA SER A 367 9.01 25.24 -1.68
C SER A 367 8.77 23.98 -0.84
N VAL A 368 9.44 22.89 -1.21
CA VAL A 368 9.36 21.63 -0.48
C VAL A 368 10.10 21.70 0.87
N GLU A 369 11.14 22.53 0.98
CA GLU A 369 11.86 22.80 2.22
C GLU A 369 11.00 23.53 3.25
N GLU A 370 10.21 24.52 2.80
CA GLU A 370 9.21 25.18 3.64
C GLU A 370 8.13 24.18 4.08
N ALA A 371 7.71 23.27 3.20
CA ALA A 371 6.73 22.25 3.55
C ALA A 371 7.20 21.36 4.70
N VAL A 372 8.44 20.87 4.63
CA VAL A 372 9.05 20.06 5.70
C VAL A 372 9.21 20.88 6.98
N THR A 373 9.63 22.15 6.87
CA THR A 373 9.77 23.04 8.02
C THR A 373 8.45 23.26 8.76
N VAL A 374 7.34 23.28 8.03
CA VAL A 374 6.00 23.40 8.61
C VAL A 374 5.57 22.11 9.31
N LEU A 375 5.83 20.94 8.71
CA LEU A 375 5.47 19.64 9.30
C LEU A 375 6.22 19.33 10.60
N LEU A 376 7.42 19.88 10.75
CA LEU A 376 8.27 19.72 11.94
C LEU A 376 7.85 20.58 13.15
N ARG A 377 6.86 21.46 12.99
CA ARG A 377 6.32 22.31 14.08
C ARG A 377 5.24 21.59 14.85
#